data_AF-A0A916HMF6-F1
#
_entry.id   AF-A0A916HMF6-F1
#
_cell.length_a   1.000
_cell.length_b   1.000
_cell.length_c   1.000
_cell.angle_alpha   90.00
_cell.angle_beta   90.00
_cell.angle_gamma   90.00
#
_symmetry.space_group_name_H-M   'P 1'
#
loop_
_entity.id
_entity.type
_entity.pdbx_description
1 polymer ?
#
loop_
_entity_poly.entity_id
_entity_poly.type
_entity_poly.pdbx_seq_one_letter_code
_entity_poly.pdbx_strand_id
1 'polypeptide(L)'
;MAFGAAALLRKPVHVEIPFDEKPVPTGVSRLSRAQLVERIMELNPTAGREFLARFTGPALGEYLDHLTLTVEPRGKASVWVRRSGPPAIITRSTKV
;
A
#
# COMPACT_ATOMS: atom_id res chain seq x y z
N MET A 1 -4.76 47.67 -10.05
CA MET A 1 -4.46 46.77 -8.93
C MET A 1 -4.95 45.37 -9.33
N ALA A 2 -4.05 44.42 -9.57
CA ALA A 2 -4.40 43.09 -10.10
C ALA A 2 -4.17 41.99 -9.05
N PHE A 3 -5.21 41.22 -8.74
CA PHE A 3 -5.12 40.03 -7.88
C PHE A 3 -4.66 38.85 -8.74
N GLY A 4 -3.45 38.36 -8.49
CA GLY A 4 -2.93 37.14 -9.11
C GLY A 4 -3.62 35.91 -8.51
N ALA A 5 -4.35 35.16 -9.33
CA ALA A 5 -4.91 33.87 -8.98
C ALA A 5 -3.77 32.84 -8.79
N ALA A 6 -3.38 32.56 -7.56
CA ALA A 6 -2.48 31.46 -7.24
C ALA A 6 -3.25 30.13 -7.35
N ALA A 7 -3.21 29.50 -8.53
CA ALA A 7 -3.68 28.15 -8.72
C ALA A 7 -2.87 27.21 -7.81
N LEU A 8 -3.55 26.60 -6.83
CA LEU A 8 -2.98 25.56 -5.97
C LEU A 8 -2.72 24.31 -6.82
N LEU A 9 -1.56 24.28 -7.50
CA LEU A 9 -1.02 23.09 -8.13
C LEU A 9 -0.82 22.04 -7.03
N ARG A 10 -1.69 21.03 -6.98
CA ARG A 10 -1.48 19.85 -6.13
C ARG A 10 -0.16 19.24 -6.56
N LYS A 11 0.90 19.53 -5.81
CA LYS A 11 2.22 18.93 -6.04
C LYS A 11 2.04 17.42 -5.91
N PRO A 12 2.36 16.63 -6.94
CA PRO A 12 2.32 15.19 -6.81
C PRO A 12 3.25 14.82 -5.66
N VAL A 13 2.71 14.18 -4.63
CA VAL A 13 3.51 13.64 -3.54
C VAL A 13 4.28 12.48 -4.15
N HIS A 14 5.53 12.73 -4.52
CA HIS A 14 6.47 11.66 -4.84
C HIS A 14 6.82 11.00 -3.52
N VAL A 15 6.05 9.97 -3.17
CA VAL A 15 6.44 9.07 -2.08
C VAL A 15 7.54 8.21 -2.66
N GLU A 16 8.79 8.65 -2.49
CA GLU A 16 9.92 7.72 -2.55
C GLU A 16 9.73 6.80 -1.37
N ILE A 17 9.11 5.64 -1.61
CA ILE A 17 9.15 4.54 -0.65
C ILE A 17 10.59 4.02 -0.78
N PRO A 18 11.49 4.26 0.18
CA PRO A 18 12.76 3.55 0.20
C PRO A 18 12.39 2.07 0.33
N PHE A 19 12.49 1.35 -0.78
CA PHE A 19 12.37 -0.09 -0.79
C PHE A 19 13.58 -0.57 0.01
N ASP A 20 13.36 -0.87 1.30
CA ASP A 20 14.36 -1.49 2.16
C ASP A 20 14.68 -2.83 1.50
N GLU A 21 15.71 -2.81 0.66
CA GLU A 21 16.18 -3.90 -0.19
C GLU A 21 16.89 -4.96 0.66
N LYS A 22 16.34 -5.26 1.86
CA LYS A 22 16.70 -6.48 2.55
C LYS A 22 16.41 -7.61 1.58
N PRO A 23 17.38 -8.51 1.29
CA PRO A 23 17.08 -9.70 0.53
C PRO A 23 16.06 -10.49 1.36
N VAL A 24 14.78 -10.30 1.03
CA VAL A 24 13.69 -11.13 1.51
C VAL A 24 14.08 -12.54 1.09
N PRO A 25 14.08 -13.53 2.01
CA PRO A 25 14.42 -14.89 1.64
C PRO A 25 13.50 -15.27 0.49
N THR A 26 14.07 -15.38 -0.70
CA THR A 26 13.34 -15.71 -1.91
C THR A 26 12.84 -17.13 -1.70
N GLY A 27 11.67 -17.26 -1.09
CA GLY A 27 10.88 -18.47 -1.06
C GLY A 27 10.47 -18.69 -2.49
N VAL A 28 11.38 -19.25 -3.29
CA VAL A 28 11.08 -19.77 -4.62
C VAL A 28 10.03 -20.84 -4.43
N SER A 29 8.77 -20.39 -4.41
CA SER A 29 7.62 -21.26 -4.36
C SER A 29 7.78 -22.23 -5.51
N ARG A 30 7.86 -23.53 -5.20
CA ARG A 30 7.96 -24.63 -6.18
C ARG A 30 6.73 -24.72 -7.11
N LEU A 31 5.82 -23.75 -7.03
CA LEU A 31 4.59 -23.67 -7.77
C LEU A 31 4.85 -23.13 -9.18
N SER A 32 4.16 -23.71 -10.16
CA SER A 32 4.14 -23.17 -11.51
C SER A 32 3.48 -21.79 -11.53
N ARG A 33 3.79 -20.99 -12.55
CA ARG A 33 3.19 -19.65 -12.73
C ARG A 33 1.65 -19.69 -12.72
N ALA A 34 1.05 -20.69 -13.35
CA ALA A 34 -0.40 -20.86 -13.36
C ALA A 34 -0.94 -21.09 -11.94
N GLN A 35 -0.28 -21.92 -11.15
CA GLN A 35 -0.66 -22.16 -9.75
C GLN A 35 -0.49 -20.92 -8.87
N LEU A 36 0.56 -20.12 -9.08
CA LEU A 36 0.73 -18.84 -8.40
C LEU A 36 -0.43 -17.88 -8.69
N VAL A 37 -0.81 -17.75 -9.97
CA VAL A 37 -1.90 -16.88 -10.40
C VAL A 37 -3.23 -17.30 -9.77
N GLU A 38 -3.57 -18.58 -9.81
CA GLU A 38 -4.82 -19.08 -9.20
C GLU A 38 -4.84 -18.82 -7.68
N ARG A 39 -3.74 -19.08 -6.97
CA ARG A 39 -3.66 -18.80 -5.52
C ARG A 39 -3.76 -17.32 -5.18
N ILE A 40 -3.13 -16.47 -5.98
CA ILE A 40 -3.23 -15.02 -5.82
C ILE A 40 -4.67 -14.56 -6.05
N MET A 41 -5.38 -15.12 -7.02
CA MET A 41 -6.78 -14.81 -7.27
C MET A 41 -7.71 -15.30 -6.16
N GLU A 42 -7.42 -16.44 -5.53
CA GLU A 42 -8.16 -16.93 -4.35
C GLU A 42 -8.02 -15.96 -3.15
N LEU A 43 -6.81 -15.46 -2.90
CA LEU A 43 -6.54 -14.55 -1.77
C LEU A 43 -6.95 -13.10 -2.07
N ASN A 44 -6.76 -12.65 -3.32
CA ASN A 44 -7.10 -11.32 -3.78
C ASN A 44 -7.93 -11.40 -5.07
N PRO A 45 -9.27 -11.54 -4.97
CA PRO A 45 -10.17 -11.61 -6.12
C PRO A 45 -10.15 -10.34 -7.00
N THR A 46 -9.62 -9.23 -6.49
CA THR A 46 -9.51 -7.98 -7.26
C THR A 46 -8.31 -7.98 -8.22
N ALA A 47 -7.33 -8.87 -8.01
CA ALA A 47 -6.20 -9.03 -8.91
C ALA A 47 -6.58 -9.94 -10.10
N GLY A 48 -7.04 -9.33 -11.20
CA GLY A 48 -7.39 -10.06 -12.41
C GLY A 48 -6.18 -10.68 -13.14
N ARG A 49 -6.43 -11.69 -13.97
CA ARG A 49 -5.40 -12.39 -14.76
C ARG A 49 -4.57 -11.45 -15.65
N GLU A 50 -5.21 -10.46 -16.28
CA GLU A 50 -4.56 -9.45 -17.12
C GLU A 50 -3.55 -8.58 -16.34
N PHE A 51 -3.81 -8.35 -15.05
CA PHE A 51 -2.89 -7.64 -14.18
C PHE A 51 -1.70 -8.54 -13.81
N LEU A 52 -1.99 -9.78 -13.37
CA LEU A 52 -0.98 -10.77 -13.00
C LEU A 52 -0.11 -11.21 -14.18
N ALA A 53 -0.62 -11.08 -15.41
CA ALA A 53 0.10 -11.42 -16.63
C ALA A 53 1.40 -10.61 -16.80
N ARG A 54 1.44 -9.40 -16.25
CA ARG A 54 2.55 -8.44 -16.38
C ARG A 54 3.75 -8.76 -15.50
N PHE A 55 3.59 -9.67 -14.53
CA PHE A 55 4.62 -10.01 -13.55
C PHE A 55 5.35 -11.30 -13.91
N THR A 56 6.62 -11.34 -13.53
CA THR A 56 7.47 -12.53 -13.67
C THR A 56 7.10 -13.57 -12.59
N GLY A 57 7.47 -14.83 -12.81
CA GLY A 57 7.24 -15.91 -11.82
C GLY A 57 7.78 -15.59 -10.42
N PRO A 58 9.02 -15.08 -10.27
CA PRO A 58 9.56 -14.68 -8.97
C PRO A 58 8.73 -13.58 -8.29
N ALA A 59 8.35 -12.53 -9.03
CA ALA A 59 7.54 -11.43 -8.51
C ALA A 59 6.13 -11.88 -8.08
N LEU A 60 5.54 -12.86 -8.78
CA LEU A 60 4.28 -13.47 -8.35
C LEU A 60 4.45 -14.28 -7.06
N GLY A 61 5.59 -14.95 -6.88
CA GLY A 61 5.91 -15.65 -5.64
C GLY A 61 6.03 -14.70 -4.44
N GLU A 62 6.76 -13.60 -4.61
CA GLU A 62 6.87 -12.55 -3.58
C GLU A 62 5.51 -11.93 -3.26
N TYR A 63 4.71 -11.64 -4.29
CA TYR A 63 3.38 -11.09 -4.09
C TYR A 63 2.47 -12.03 -3.30
N LEU A 64 2.54 -13.35 -3.58
CA LEU A 64 1.78 -14.36 -2.84
C LEU A 64 2.22 -14.45 -1.37
N ASP A 65 3.52 -14.38 -1.10
CA ASP A 65 4.06 -14.36 0.26
C ASP A 65 3.56 -13.13 1.03
N HIS A 66 3.63 -11.95 0.42
CA HIS A 66 3.10 -10.72 1.00
C HIS A 66 1.61 -10.81 1.30
N LEU A 67 0.81 -11.35 0.37
CA LEU A 67 -0.62 -11.56 0.61
C LEU A 67 -0.84 -12.47 1.83
N THR A 68 -0.10 -13.57 1.92
CA THR A 68 -0.21 -14.54 3.02
C THR A 68 0.11 -13.90 4.38
N LEU A 69 1.14 -13.06 4.46
CA LEU A 69 1.48 -12.31 5.68
C LEU A 69 0.41 -11.28 6.08
N THR A 70 -0.31 -10.71 5.10
CA THR A 70 -1.31 -9.66 5.34
C THR A 70 -2.72 -10.17 5.62
N VAL A 71 -2.99 -11.46 5.38
CA VAL A 71 -4.29 -12.10 5.65
C VAL A 71 -4.57 -12.19 7.16
N GLU A 72 -3.54 -12.19 8.01
CA GLU A 72 -3.75 -12.14 9.45
C GLU A 72 -4.43 -10.81 9.86
N PRO A 73 -5.53 -10.85 10.63
CA PRO A 73 -6.13 -9.63 11.14
C PRO A 73 -5.06 -8.87 11.91
N ARG A 74 -4.90 -7.57 11.59
CA ARG A 74 -3.98 -6.65 12.28
C ARG A 74 -3.99 -6.97 13.77
N GLY A 75 -2.89 -7.51 14.27
CA GLY A 75 -2.81 -8.02 15.63
C GLY A 75 -3.17 -6.93 16.63
N LYS A 76 -3.51 -7.30 17.86
CA LYS A 76 -3.86 -6.35 18.94
C LYS A 76 -2.79 -5.28 19.19
N ALA A 77 -1.56 -5.49 18.71
CA ALA A 77 -0.46 -4.53 18.78
C ALA A 77 -0.45 -3.49 17.63
N SER A 78 -1.16 -3.72 16.52
CA SER A 78 -1.28 -2.79 15.39
C SER A 78 -2.29 -1.69 15.66
N VAL A 79 -2.16 -1.01 16.80
CA VAL A 79 -3.00 0.13 17.19
C VAL A 79 -2.40 1.41 16.64
N TRP A 80 -3.21 2.24 15.99
CA TRP A 80 -2.77 3.56 15.58
C TRP A 80 -2.57 4.44 16.83
N VAL A 81 -1.33 4.56 17.29
CA VAL A 81 -0.98 5.48 18.38
C VAL A 81 -0.86 6.88 17.80
N ARG A 82 -1.83 7.74 18.10
CA ARG A 82 -1.71 9.16 17.79
C ARG A 82 -0.63 9.77 18.68
N ARG A 83 0.38 10.38 18.07
CA ARG A 83 1.33 11.23 18.81
C ARG A 83 0.51 12.34 19.48
N SER A 84 0.68 12.53 20.78
CA SER A 84 -0.03 13.58 21.51
C SER A 84 0.23 14.92 20.81
N GLY A 85 -0.84 15.61 20.48
CA GLY A 85 -0.83 16.83 19.68
C GLY A 85 -2.20 17.51 19.76
N PRO A 86 -2.32 18.74 19.25
CA PRO A 86 -3.60 19.44 19.23
C PRO A 86 -4.66 18.61 18.49
N PRO A 87 -5.94 18.76 18.86
CA PRO A 87 -7.03 17.99 18.28
C PRO A 87 -7.07 18.16 16.75
N ALA A 88 -7.60 17.14 16.06
CA ALA A 88 -7.72 17.16 14.60
C ALA A 88 -8.55 18.34 14.07
N ILE A 89 -9.39 18.94 14.92
CA ILE A 89 -10.22 20.09 14.59
C ILE A 89 -9.97 21.17 15.64
N ILE A 90 -9.54 22.35 15.18
CA ILE A 90 -9.44 23.57 15.97
C ILE A 90 -10.44 24.55 15.38
N THR A 91 -11.50 24.88 16.13
CA THR A 91 -12.45 25.91 15.72
C THR A 91 -12.04 27.25 16.33
N ARG A 92 -12.17 28.33 15.56
CA ARG A 92 -12.02 29.70 16.07
C ARG A 92 -13.42 30.30 16.19
N SER A 93 -13.89 30.50 17.41
CA SER A 93 -15.10 31.30 17.64
C SER A 93 -14.74 32.77 17.54
N THR A 94 -15.39 33.48 16.62
CA THR A 94 -15.41 34.94 16.60
C THR A 94 -16.62 35.38 17.40
N LYS A 95 -16.40 36.09 18.53
CA LYS A 95 -17.49 36.69 19.28
C LYS A 95 -18.03 37.88 18.48
N VAL A 96 -19.30 37.84 18.12
CA VAL A 96 -20.06 38.97 17.57
C VAL A 96 -20.47 39.89 18.72
#